data_AF-A0A7X3NSI0-F1
#
_entry.id   AF-A0A7X3NSI0-F1
#
_cell.length_a   1.000
_cell.length_b   1.000
_cell.length_c   1.000
_cell.angle_alpha   90.00
_cell.angle_beta   90.00
_cell.angle_gamma   90.00
#
_symmetry.space_group_name_H-M   'P 1'
#
loop_
_entity.id
_entity.type
_entity.pdbx_description
1 polymer ?
#
loop_
_entity_poly.entity_id
_entity_poly.type
_entity_poly.pdbx_seq_one_letter_code
_entity_poly.pdbx_strand_id
1 'polypeptide(L)' 'VYEVNTALDDDIELLNRFPEGDGWVCKFYMENPSEKGALLSLREYEAHEEEELNEEEYLPETDFYENVEDY' A
#
# COMPACT_ATOMS: atom_id res chain seq x y z
N VAL A 1 -6.91 11.03 -11.75
CA VAL A 1 -7.83 9.96 -11.28
C VAL A 1 -9.13 10.07 -12.06
N TYR A 2 -9.67 8.95 -12.55
CA TYR A 2 -10.94 8.93 -13.29
C TYR A 2 -12.01 8.02 -12.67
N GLU A 3 -11.63 7.15 -11.73
CA GLU A 3 -12.55 6.30 -11.00
C GLU A 3 -12.01 6.06 -9.58
N VAL A 4 -12.92 5.96 -8.62
CA VAL A 4 -12.64 5.62 -7.21
C VAL A 4 -13.57 4.50 -6.81
N ASN A 5 -13.08 3.54 -6.03
CA ASN A 5 -13.87 2.39 -5.61
C ASN A 5 -14.78 2.74 -4.43
N THR A 6 -16.00 3.20 -4.73
CA THR A 6 -17.00 3.53 -3.70
C THR A 6 -17.48 2.31 -2.91
N ALA A 7 -17.18 1.08 -3.35
CA ALA A 7 -17.53 -0.11 -2.57
C ALA A 7 -16.74 -0.20 -1.26
N LEU A 8 -15.56 0.43 -1.18
CA LEU A 8 -14.75 0.49 0.05
C LEU A 8 -15.38 1.37 1.13
N ASP A 9 -16.26 2.30 0.77
CA ASP A 9 -17.01 3.11 1.74
C ASP A 9 -18.02 2.25 2.52
N ASP A 10 -18.57 1.22 1.88
CA ASP A 10 -19.56 0.30 2.45
C ASP A 10 -18.90 -0.97 3.05
N ASP A 11 -17.83 -1.47 2.44
CA ASP A 11 -17.10 -2.67 2.87
C ASP A 11 -15.57 -2.51 2.72
N ILE A 12 -14.96 -1.89 3.74
CA ILE A 12 -13.51 -1.70 3.80
C ILE A 12 -12.72 -3.02 3.84
N GLU A 13 -13.34 -4.12 4.25
CA GLU A 13 -12.69 -5.43 4.33
C GLU A 13 -12.36 -6.04 2.96
N LEU A 14 -12.92 -5.50 1.87
CA LEU A 14 -12.53 -5.87 0.51
C LEU A 14 -11.04 -5.63 0.27
N LEU A 15 -10.47 -4.57 0.86
CA LEU A 15 -9.03 -4.28 0.77
C LEU A 15 -8.19 -5.40 1.41
N ASN A 16 -8.62 -5.90 2.57
CA ASN A 16 -7.89 -6.95 3.28
C ASN A 16 -8.03 -8.32 2.59
N ARG A 17 -9.23 -8.65 2.12
CA ARG A 17 -9.53 -9.99 1.55
C ARG A 17 -9.07 -10.14 0.10
N PHE A 18 -9.16 -9.07 -0.69
CA PHE A 18 -8.91 -9.08 -2.13
C PHE A 18 -8.10 -7.86 -2.59
N PRO A 19 -6.89 -7.63 -2.04
CA PRO A 19 -6.13 -6.40 -2.29
C PRO A 19 -5.84 -6.12 -3.77
N GLU A 20 -5.48 -7.14 -4.55
CA GLU A 20 -5.25 -7.01 -6.00
C GLU A 20 -6.52 -7.19 -6.85
N GLY A 21 -7.64 -7.54 -6.20
CA GLY A 21 -8.93 -7.78 -6.84
C GLY A 21 -9.91 -6.63 -6.60
N ASP A 22 -11.01 -6.95 -5.90
CA ASP A 22 -12.08 -5.98 -5.60
C ASP A 22 -11.65 -4.89 -4.61
N GLY A 23 -10.46 -5.01 -3.99
CA GLY A 23 -9.85 -4.05 -3.08
C GLY A 23 -9.12 -2.88 -3.75
N TRP A 24 -9.21 -2.71 -5.08
CA TRP A 24 -8.61 -1.56 -5.77
C TRP A 24 -9.12 -0.23 -5.19
N VAL A 25 -8.24 0.78 -5.09
CA VAL A 25 -8.59 2.08 -4.46
C VAL A 25 -9.04 3.10 -5.51
N CYS A 26 -8.23 3.28 -6.56
CA CYS A 26 -8.53 4.23 -7.61
C CYS A 26 -7.98 3.78 -8.97
N LYS A 27 -8.52 4.37 -10.03
CA LYS A 27 -7.98 4.26 -11.38
C LYS A 27 -7.62 5.64 -11.88
N PHE A 28 -6.46 5.76 -12.52
CA PHE A 28 -5.94 7.04 -12.99
C PHE A 28 -5.26 6.92 -14.34
N TYR A 29 -5.13 8.05 -15.01
CA TYR A 29 -4.33 8.17 -16.22
C TYR A 29 -2.90 8.50 -15.82
N MET A 30 -1.94 7.74 -16.34
CA MET A 30 -0.53 8.07 -16.23
C MET A 30 -0.21 9.15 -17.27
N GLU A 31 0.14 10.35 -16.82
CA GLU A 31 0.47 11.46 -17.72
C GLU A 31 1.70 11.15 -18.57
N ASN A 32 2.68 10.45 -17.98
CA ASN A 32 3.88 10.01 -18.67
C ASN A 32 4.06 8.48 -18.58
N PRO A 33 3.70 7.72 -19.62
CA PRO A 33 3.81 6.26 -19.63
C PRO A 33 5.24 5.73 -19.40
N SER A 34 6.29 6.53 -19.61
CA SER A 34 7.66 6.08 -19.36
C SER A 34 7.95 5.87 -17.88
N GLU A 35 7.21 6.52 -16.98
CA GLU A 35 7.35 6.36 -15.52
C GLU A 35 7.05 4.93 -15.06
N LYS A 36 6.29 4.15 -15.83
CA LYS A 36 6.10 2.72 -15.58
C LYS A 36 7.43 1.96 -15.48
N GLY A 37 8.44 2.36 -16.23
CA GLY A 37 9.76 1.72 -16.20
C GLY A 37 10.56 1.97 -14.92
N ALA A 38 10.14 2.93 -14.10
CA ALA A 38 10.73 3.18 -12.78
C ALA A 38 10.05 2.38 -11.65
N LEU A 39 8.96 1.67 -11.95
CA LEU A 39 8.28 0.82 -10.97
C LEU A 39 8.96 -0.55 -10.89
N LEU A 40 8.96 -1.13 -9.69
CA LEU A 40 9.51 -2.45 -9.44
C LEU A 40 8.67 -3.54 -10.12
N SER A 41 9.34 -4.55 -10.68
CA SER A 41 8.72 -5.84 -10.98
C SER A 41 8.45 -6.61 -9.68
N LEU A 42 7.62 -7.67 -9.77
CA LEU A 42 7.31 -8.53 -8.62
C LEU A 42 8.58 -9.01 -7.89
N ARG A 43 9.57 -9.50 -8.65
CA ARG A 43 10.82 -10.01 -8.09
C ARG A 43 11.66 -8.91 -7.43
N GLU A 44 11.67 -7.72 -8.01
CA GLU A 44 12.40 -6.58 -7.42
C GLU A 44 11.71 -6.10 -6.15
N TYR A 45 10.38 -6.16 -6.10
CA TYR A 45 9.60 -5.85 -4.90
C TYR A 45 9.82 -6.87 -3.78
N GLU A 46 9.79 -8.18 -4.08
CA GLU A 46 10.09 -9.24 -3.10
C GLU A 46 11.50 -9.08 -2.50
N ALA A 47 12.50 -8.76 -3.33
CA ALA A 47 13.87 -8.53 -2.86
C ALA A 47 13.97 -7.27 -1.97
N HIS A 48 13.21 -6.22 -2.30
CA HIS A 48 13.15 -5.00 -1.50
C HIS A 48 12.49 -5.27 -0.14
N GLU A 49 11.39 -6.04 -0.09
CA GLU A 49 10.74 -6.44 1.17
C GLU A 49 11.70 -7.22 2.08
N GLU A 50 12.47 -8.15 1.54
CA GLU A 50 13.48 -8.90 2.29
C GLU A 50 14.61 -8.01 2.83
N GLU A 51 15.01 -6.97 2.09
CA GLU A 51 16.01 -5.99 2.52
C GLU A 51 15.48 -5.14 3.68
N GLU A 52 14.29 -4.56 3.54
CA GLU A 52 13.64 -3.72 4.57
C GLU A 52 13.37 -4.49 5.87
N LEU A 53 13.00 -5.77 5.79
CA LEU A 53 12.79 -6.62 6.97
C LEU A 53 14.10 -7.02 7.68
N ASN A 54 15.22 -6.97 6.97
CA ASN A 54 16.54 -7.35 7.48
C ASN A 54 17.35 -6.13 7.97
N GLU A 55 17.00 -4.93 7.51
CA GLU A 55 17.43 -3.69 8.16
C GLU A 55 16.77 -3.61 9.55
N GLU A 56 17.59 -3.53 10.61
CA GLU A 56 17.19 -3.55 12.03
C GLU A 56 16.34 -2.33 12.47
N GLU A 57 15.41 -1.84 11.66
CA GLU A 57 14.43 -0.82 12.03
C GLU A 57 13.10 -1.47 12.42
N TYR A 58 13.18 -2.46 13.33
CA TYR A 58 12.06 -2.76 14.22
C TYR A 58 11.85 -1.52 15.09
N LEU A 59 11.00 -0.60 14.63
CA LEU A 59 10.36 0.33 15.56
C LEU A 59 9.65 -0.56 16.59
N PRO A 60 10.01 -0.48 17.89
CA PRO A 60 9.34 -1.29 18.88
C PRO A 60 7.84 -1.01 18.80
N GLU A 61 7.01 -2.07 18.81
CA GLU A 61 5.54 -1.97 18.71
C GLU A 61 4.92 -1.02 19.76
N THR A 62 5.69 -0.61 20.76
CA THR A 62 5.32 0.34 21.80
C THR A 62 5.13 1.77 21.29
N ASP A 63 5.81 2.21 20.23
CA ASP A 63 5.80 3.63 19.84
C ASP A 63 4.58 4.03 18.98
N PHE A 64 3.81 3.05 18.48
CA PHE A 64 2.63 3.33 17.67
C PHE A 64 1.39 3.67 18.51
N TYR A 65 1.30 3.17 19.75
CA TYR A 65 0.14 3.36 20.62
C TYR A 65 0.31 4.46 21.69
N GLU A 66 1.53 4.95 21.95
CA GLU A 66 1.73 6.01 22.95
C GLU A 66 1.28 7.41 22.49
N ASN A 67 1.06 7.63 21.19
CA ASN A 67 0.56 8.91 20.66
C ASN A 67 -0.97 8.96 20.45
N VAL A 68 -1.73 7.99 20.96
CA VAL A 68 -3.21 7.96 20.83
C VAL A 68 -3.93 8.61 22.03
N GLU A 69 -3.21 8.98 23.09
CA GLU A 69 -3.81 9.66 24.27
C GLU A 69 -3.74 11.20 24.24
N ASP A 70 -3.69 11.83 23.07
CA ASP A 70 -3.71 13.30 23.00
C ASP A 70 -4.56 13.85 21.83
N TYR A 71 -5.81 13.37 21.70
CA TYR A 71 -6.90 14.08 21.00
C TYR A 71 -8.29 13.80 21.59
#